data_AF-A0A822XIV3-F1
#
_entry.id   AF-A0A822XIV3-F1
#
_cell.length_a   1.000
_cell.length_b   1.000
_cell.length_c   1.000
_cell.angle_alpha   90.00
_cell.angle_beta   90.00
_cell.angle_gamma   90.00
#
_symmetry.space_group_name_H-M   'P 1'
#
loop_
_entity.id
_entity.type
_entity.pdbx_description
1 polymer ?
#
loop_
_entity_poly.entity_id
_entity_poly.type
_entity_poly.pdbx_seq_one_letter_code
_entity_poly.pdbx_strand_id
1 'polypeptide(L)'
;MATLSLLSSSSLKSSSASSSLLHHNNAARLILRTPSSLTIRPLSRTPMYIRAFSSPSPAPPLTQDDLKKLAADKAVEYVSSGMVLGLGTGSTAAFVVAKIGELLKTGQLKDIVGIPTSKRTFEQAASLGIPLSVLDDHPRLDLAIDGADEVDPDLNLVKGRGGALLREKMVEAASSKFVVVVDDTKLVTGLGGSGLAMPVEVVQFCWKYNLTRLQELFKEEGCEAKLRLDGDGKPYVTDNSNYIVDLYFKTPIKDAGAAGKEISALEGVVEHGLFLDMASSVIIAGKEGVSVKTK
;
A
#
# COMPACT_ATOMS: atom_id res chain seq x y z
N MET A 1 49.06 19.27 -9.43
CA MET A 1 48.69 20.60 -9.96
C MET A 1 47.23 20.53 -10.35
N ALA A 2 46.31 21.43 -9.97
CA ALA A 2 46.35 22.52 -8.98
C ALA A 2 44.99 22.49 -8.26
N THR A 3 44.85 22.54 -6.93
CA THR A 3 45.13 23.65 -6.01
C THR A 3 44.48 24.98 -6.39
N LEU A 4 43.29 25.23 -5.84
CA LEU A 4 42.89 26.55 -5.36
C LEU A 4 41.89 26.37 -4.20
N SER A 5 42.03 27.21 -3.18
CA SER A 5 41.36 27.13 -1.86
C SER A 5 41.07 28.56 -1.38
N LEU A 6 40.72 28.74 -0.08
CA LEU A 6 40.60 30.03 0.64
C LEU A 6 39.27 30.79 0.39
N LEU A 7 38.67 31.50 1.36
CA LEU A 7 39.00 31.72 2.79
C LEU A 7 37.77 32.15 3.63
N SER A 8 37.66 31.62 4.86
CA SER A 8 37.33 32.33 6.13
C SER A 8 35.93 32.97 6.34
N SER A 9 35.24 32.79 7.49
CA SER A 9 35.45 33.44 8.82
C SER A 9 34.87 34.87 8.91
N SER A 10 34.43 35.48 10.03
CA SER A 10 34.30 35.13 11.47
C SER A 10 33.33 36.18 12.13
N SER A 11 33.00 36.31 13.44
CA SER A 11 33.26 35.59 14.70
C SER A 11 32.35 36.14 15.83
N LEU A 12 32.28 35.47 17.00
CA LEU A 12 31.89 36.02 18.33
C LEU A 12 30.40 36.46 18.52
N LYS A 13 29.76 36.37 19.70
CA LYS A 13 30.24 36.69 21.06
C LYS A 13 29.36 36.08 22.17
N SER A 14 29.86 36.07 23.40
CA SER A 14 29.19 35.59 24.62
C SER A 14 28.67 36.72 25.53
N SER A 15 27.64 36.47 26.34
CA SER A 15 27.45 37.19 27.62
C SER A 15 26.67 36.35 28.65
N SER A 16 27.23 36.28 29.87
CA SER A 16 26.60 35.71 31.06
C SER A 16 26.27 36.83 32.04
N ALA A 17 25.14 36.73 32.75
CA ALA A 17 24.87 37.57 33.93
C ALA A 17 24.06 36.80 34.97
N SER A 18 24.31 37.09 36.25
CA SER A 18 23.58 36.52 37.40
C SER A 18 23.34 37.62 38.42
N SER A 19 22.20 37.60 39.12
CA SER A 19 21.92 38.56 40.20
C SER A 19 21.07 37.96 41.33
N SER A 20 21.75 37.68 42.46
CA SER A 20 21.32 37.88 43.85
C SER A 20 19.85 37.65 44.27
N LEU A 21 19.70 36.80 45.29
CA LEU A 21 18.51 36.69 46.16
C LEU A 21 18.20 38.01 46.90
N LEU A 22 16.95 38.18 47.31
CA LEU A 22 16.60 38.73 48.63
C LEU A 22 15.39 37.99 49.23
N HIS A 23 15.48 37.61 50.50
CA HIS A 23 14.33 37.17 51.31
C HIS A 23 13.67 38.36 51.99
N HIS A 24 12.35 38.30 52.22
CA HIS A 24 11.72 38.92 53.39
C HIS A 24 10.51 38.10 53.86
N ASN A 25 10.55 37.64 55.11
CA ASN A 25 9.38 37.10 55.81
C ASN A 25 8.53 38.26 56.34
N ASN A 26 7.21 38.07 56.45
CA ASN A 26 6.47 38.69 57.54
C ASN A 26 5.21 37.88 57.92
N ALA A 27 4.82 37.92 59.19
CA ALA A 27 3.77 37.05 59.73
C ALA A 27 2.83 37.77 60.71
N ALA A 28 1.53 37.69 60.45
CA ALA A 28 0.44 38.05 61.37
C ALA A 28 -0.74 37.09 61.08
N ARG A 29 -0.96 36.02 61.83
CA ARG A 29 -1.45 35.93 63.23
C ARG A 29 -2.96 36.19 63.35
N LEU A 30 -3.71 35.08 63.28
CA LEU A 30 -5.15 34.95 63.49
C LEU A 30 -5.58 35.29 64.94
N ILE A 31 -6.78 35.86 65.13
CA ILE A 31 -7.56 35.83 66.38
C ILE A 31 -9.07 35.95 66.07
N LEU A 32 -9.91 35.37 66.93
CA LEU A 32 -11.34 35.12 66.69
C LEU A 32 -12.25 36.34 66.92
N ARG A 33 -13.46 36.30 66.31
CA ARG A 33 -14.72 36.61 67.01
C ARG A 33 -15.90 35.82 66.41
N THR A 34 -16.84 35.47 67.29
CA THR A 34 -18.06 34.66 67.09
C THR A 34 -19.22 35.31 67.86
N PRO A 35 -20.47 34.82 67.77
CA PRO A 35 -21.25 34.35 66.63
C PRO A 35 -22.63 35.07 66.55
N SER A 36 -23.49 34.72 65.57
CA SER A 36 -24.95 34.87 65.70
C SER A 36 -25.69 33.87 64.80
N SER A 37 -26.98 33.64 65.07
CA SER A 37 -27.70 32.41 64.69
C SER A 37 -28.27 32.37 63.27
N LEU A 38 -28.30 31.16 62.71
CA LEU A 38 -28.97 30.79 61.46
C LEU A 38 -30.50 30.91 61.57
N THR A 39 -31.16 31.42 60.53
CA THR A 39 -32.59 31.20 60.28
C THR A 39 -32.73 30.27 59.07
N ILE A 40 -33.07 29.01 59.32
CA ILE A 40 -33.13 27.98 58.28
C ILE A 40 -34.41 28.12 57.46
N ARG A 41 -34.28 28.26 56.13
CA ARG A 41 -35.36 27.95 55.17
C ARG A 41 -35.16 26.53 54.62
N PRO A 42 -36.23 25.73 54.46
CA PRO A 42 -36.11 24.39 53.90
C PRO A 42 -35.77 24.45 52.40
N LEU A 43 -34.70 23.75 52.00
CA LEU A 43 -34.38 23.49 50.59
C LEU A 43 -35.32 22.40 50.05
N SER A 44 -35.94 22.66 48.89
CA SER A 44 -36.74 21.66 48.19
C SER A 44 -35.83 20.56 47.61
N ARG A 45 -36.14 19.30 47.93
CA ARG A 45 -35.47 18.14 47.32
C ARG A 45 -35.97 17.93 45.89
N THR A 46 -35.21 18.38 44.90
CA THR A 46 -35.30 17.85 43.54
C THR A 46 -34.50 16.53 43.45
N PRO A 47 -35.02 15.48 42.78
CA PRO A 47 -34.30 14.22 42.64
C PRO A 47 -33.14 14.39 41.64
N MET A 48 -31.93 14.04 42.07
CA MET A 48 -30.74 14.11 41.22
C MET A 48 -30.72 12.90 40.26
N TYR A 49 -31.12 13.11 39.01
CA TYR A 49 -31.04 12.08 37.98
C TYR A 49 -29.57 11.78 37.65
N ILE A 50 -29.08 10.63 38.09
CA ILE A 50 -27.81 10.09 37.61
C ILE A 50 -28.02 9.68 36.15
N ARG A 51 -27.50 10.50 35.22
CA ARG A 51 -27.42 10.12 33.81
C ARG A 51 -26.48 8.94 33.69
N ALA A 52 -27.00 7.77 33.33
CA ALA A 52 -26.16 6.66 32.92
C ALA A 52 -25.31 7.11 31.72
N PHE A 53 -24.00 6.85 31.76
CA PHE A 53 -23.15 7.06 30.61
C PHE A 53 -23.58 6.08 29.51
N SER A 54 -24.10 6.60 28.40
CA SER A 54 -24.33 5.81 27.21
C SER A 54 -23.01 5.17 26.79
N SER A 55 -23.03 3.85 26.54
CA SER A 55 -21.93 3.15 25.88
C SER A 55 -21.51 3.92 24.63
N PRO A 56 -20.19 4.00 24.31
CA PRO A 56 -19.76 4.62 23.07
C PRO A 56 -20.49 3.95 21.90
N SER A 57 -20.98 4.77 20.97
CA SER A 57 -21.54 4.25 19.71
C SER A 57 -20.51 3.33 19.05
N PRO A 58 -20.89 2.20 18.45
CA PRO A 58 -19.98 1.46 17.60
C PRO A 58 -19.41 2.43 16.54
N ALA A 59 -18.12 2.27 16.24
CA ALA A 59 -17.46 3.03 15.20
C ALA A 59 -18.15 2.79 13.86
N PRO A 60 -18.16 3.77 12.94
CA PRO A 60 -18.70 3.55 11.60
C PRO A 60 -17.97 2.38 10.92
N PRO A 61 -18.67 1.56 10.10
CA PRO A 61 -18.05 0.43 9.43
C PRO A 61 -16.93 0.90 8.50
N LEU A 62 -15.79 0.21 8.54
CA LEU A 62 -14.61 0.52 7.72
C LEU A 62 -14.97 0.50 6.22
N THR A 63 -14.55 1.54 5.49
CA THR A 63 -14.67 1.54 4.02
C THR A 63 -13.56 0.71 3.39
N GLN A 64 -13.70 0.33 2.11
CA GLN A 64 -12.65 -0.41 1.41
C GLN A 64 -11.33 0.37 1.38
N ASP A 65 -11.36 1.70 1.30
CA ASP A 65 -10.16 2.52 1.33
C ASP A 65 -9.54 2.64 2.73
N ASP A 66 -10.32 2.43 3.80
CA ASP A 66 -9.77 2.30 5.16
C ASP A 66 -9.11 0.93 5.35
N LEU A 67 -9.69 -0.15 4.80
CA LEU A 67 -9.03 -1.46 4.76
C LEU A 67 -7.71 -1.40 3.97
N LYS A 68 -7.68 -0.71 2.81
CA LYS A 68 -6.43 -0.51 2.04
C LYS A 68 -5.37 0.28 2.81
N LYS A 69 -5.75 1.32 3.58
CA LYS A 69 -4.83 2.03 4.49
C LYS A 69 -4.30 1.10 5.57
N LEU A 70 -5.15 0.32 6.24
CA LEU A 70 -4.74 -0.61 7.28
C LEU A 70 -3.78 -1.70 6.76
N ALA A 71 -4.02 -2.23 5.55
CA ALA A 71 -3.07 -3.12 4.88
C ALA A 71 -1.74 -2.42 4.57
N ALA A 72 -1.77 -1.16 4.11
CA ALA A 72 -0.58 -0.38 3.79
C ALA A 72 0.25 0.03 5.02
N ASP A 73 -0.39 0.49 6.09
CA ASP A 73 0.26 0.79 7.37
C ASP A 73 0.92 -0.48 7.95
N LYS A 74 0.29 -1.66 7.79
CA LYS A 74 0.89 -2.95 8.17
C LYS A 74 2.03 -3.40 7.25
N ALA A 75 2.00 -3.03 5.98
CA ALA A 75 3.05 -3.37 5.03
C ALA A 75 4.34 -2.55 5.22
N VAL A 76 4.24 -1.28 5.60
CA VAL A 76 5.44 -0.46 5.87
C VAL A 76 6.21 -0.89 7.12
N GLU A 77 5.64 -1.71 8.01
CA GLU A 77 6.41 -2.37 9.08
C GLU A 77 7.54 -3.27 8.56
N TYR A 78 7.46 -3.74 7.30
CA TYR A 78 8.50 -4.54 6.66
C TYR A 78 9.62 -3.69 6.04
N VAL A 79 9.43 -2.38 5.93
CA VAL A 79 10.39 -1.44 5.33
C VAL A 79 11.39 -0.96 6.37
N SER A 80 12.68 -1.05 6.04
CA SER A 80 13.78 -0.52 6.85
C SER A 80 14.60 0.51 6.06
N SER A 81 15.22 1.45 6.77
CA SER A 81 16.11 2.44 6.13
C SER A 81 17.28 1.75 5.41
N GLY A 82 17.67 2.26 4.25
CA GLY A 82 18.71 1.69 3.39
C GLY A 82 18.21 0.65 2.37
N MET A 83 16.93 0.29 2.36
CA MET A 83 16.37 -0.69 1.42
C MET A 83 16.14 -0.14 0.01
N VAL A 84 16.35 -0.99 -1.00
CA VAL A 84 15.82 -0.83 -2.35
C VAL A 84 14.46 -1.52 -2.44
N LEU A 85 13.42 -0.75 -2.77
CA LEU A 85 12.02 -1.17 -2.70
C LEU A 85 11.36 -1.26 -4.08
N GLY A 86 10.67 -2.37 -4.34
CA GLY A 86 9.71 -2.48 -5.44
C GLY A 86 8.41 -1.77 -5.08
N LEU A 87 8.08 -0.69 -5.79
CA LEU A 87 6.89 0.12 -5.54
C LEU A 87 5.75 -0.29 -6.48
N GLY A 88 4.73 -0.94 -5.92
CA GLY A 88 3.60 -1.51 -6.64
C GLY A 88 2.64 -0.55 -7.34
N THR A 89 1.63 -1.08 -8.03
CA THR A 89 0.65 -0.34 -8.83
C THR A 89 -0.81 -0.61 -8.42
N GLY A 90 -1.63 0.44 -8.35
CA GLY A 90 -3.07 0.35 -8.07
C GLY A 90 -3.48 1.01 -6.76
N SER A 91 -4.77 0.93 -6.39
CA SER A 91 -5.29 1.72 -5.26
C SER A 91 -4.71 1.35 -3.90
N THR A 92 -4.38 0.07 -3.67
CA THR A 92 -3.80 -0.38 -2.38
C THR A 92 -2.32 0.00 -2.29
N ALA A 93 -1.54 -0.28 -3.33
CA ALA A 93 -0.13 0.10 -3.41
C ALA A 93 0.07 1.63 -3.33
N ALA A 94 -0.86 2.42 -3.89
CA ALA A 94 -0.83 3.88 -3.75
C ALA A 94 -0.84 4.36 -2.29
N PHE A 95 -1.51 3.66 -1.36
CA PHE A 95 -1.42 3.99 0.07
C PHE A 95 -0.06 3.62 0.67
N VAL A 96 0.56 2.51 0.24
CA VAL A 96 1.92 2.11 0.66
C VAL A 96 2.94 3.16 0.22
N VAL A 97 2.89 3.58 -1.05
CA VAL A 97 3.77 4.60 -1.63
C VAL A 97 3.57 5.95 -0.92
N ALA A 98 2.34 6.36 -0.65
CA ALA A 98 2.05 7.54 0.15
C ALA A 98 2.65 7.46 1.56
N LYS A 99 2.57 6.29 2.21
CA LYS A 99 3.09 6.07 3.55
C LYS A 99 4.61 6.08 3.62
N ILE A 100 5.29 5.47 2.64
CA ILE A 100 6.75 5.55 2.51
C ILE A 100 7.21 7.01 2.35
N GLY A 101 6.50 7.80 1.54
CA GLY A 101 6.75 9.24 1.41
C GLY A 101 6.58 10.04 2.71
N GLU A 102 5.54 9.73 3.51
CA GLU A 102 5.34 10.31 4.85
C GLU A 102 6.51 9.98 5.80
N LEU A 103 6.93 8.71 5.84
CA LEU A 103 8.00 8.22 6.71
C LEU A 103 9.38 8.79 6.32
N LEU A 104 9.66 8.96 5.03
CA LEU A 104 10.86 9.65 4.54
C LEU A 104 10.83 11.14 4.90
N LYS A 105 9.71 11.83 4.63
CA LYS A 105 9.55 13.26 4.93
C LYS A 105 9.65 13.59 6.43
N THR A 106 9.28 12.65 7.29
CA THR A 106 9.41 12.76 8.75
C THR A 106 10.76 12.25 9.28
N GLY A 107 11.62 11.70 8.42
CA GLY A 107 12.95 11.18 8.78
C GLY A 107 12.93 9.87 9.60
N GLN A 108 11.78 9.19 9.63
CA GLN A 108 11.59 7.87 10.26
C GLN A 108 12.18 6.76 9.39
N LEU A 109 12.03 6.89 8.06
CA LEU A 109 12.82 6.16 7.07
C LEU A 109 13.88 7.08 6.46
N LYS A 110 14.99 6.49 6.03
CA LYS A 110 16.12 7.14 5.36
C LYS A 110 16.71 6.22 4.29
N ASP A 111 17.45 6.80 3.35
CA ASP A 111 18.30 6.07 2.41
C ASP A 111 17.55 5.00 1.58
N ILE A 112 16.25 5.23 1.32
CA ILE A 112 15.39 4.37 0.50
C ILE A 112 15.55 4.72 -0.98
N VAL A 113 15.57 3.70 -1.84
CA VAL A 113 15.43 3.85 -3.30
C VAL A 113 14.21 3.07 -3.79
N GLY A 114 13.33 3.70 -4.55
CA GLY A 114 12.13 3.08 -5.12
C GLY A 114 12.29 2.70 -6.59
N ILE A 115 11.86 1.49 -6.94
CA ILE A 115 11.79 0.96 -8.31
C ILE A 115 10.30 0.77 -8.67
N PRO A 116 9.67 1.66 -9.46
CA PRO A 116 8.23 1.67 -9.65
C PRO A 116 7.73 0.71 -10.74
N THR A 117 6.65 -0.02 -10.45
CA THR A 117 6.07 -1.00 -11.40
C THR A 117 5.24 -0.36 -12.52
N SER A 118 4.97 0.95 -12.50
CA SER A 118 4.29 1.65 -13.61
C SER A 118 4.70 3.12 -13.71
N LYS A 119 4.39 3.77 -14.84
CA LYS A 119 4.50 5.23 -14.99
C LYS A 119 3.66 5.97 -13.93
N ARG A 120 2.46 5.47 -13.64
CA ARG A 120 1.58 6.00 -12.58
C ARG A 120 2.27 5.97 -11.21
N THR A 121 2.93 4.87 -10.85
CA THR A 121 3.64 4.78 -9.57
C THR A 121 4.92 5.62 -9.56
N PHE A 122 5.64 5.72 -10.68
CA PHE A 122 6.77 6.64 -10.85
C PHE A 122 6.34 8.09 -10.57
N GLU A 123 5.28 8.56 -11.23
CA GLU A 123 4.71 9.89 -11.06
C GLU A 123 4.28 10.15 -9.60
N GLN A 124 3.58 9.19 -8.98
CA GLN A 124 3.17 9.31 -7.59
C GLN A 124 4.39 9.40 -6.64
N ALA A 125 5.33 8.48 -6.74
CA ALA A 125 6.48 8.41 -5.84
C ALA A 125 7.42 9.62 -6.01
N ALA A 126 7.62 10.09 -7.24
CA ALA A 126 8.35 11.32 -7.52
C ALA A 126 7.66 12.56 -6.91
N SER A 127 6.32 12.64 -6.98
CA SER A 127 5.55 13.76 -6.37
C SER A 127 5.64 13.79 -4.84
N LEU A 128 5.98 12.65 -4.21
CA LEU A 128 6.18 12.49 -2.78
C LEU A 128 7.64 12.70 -2.33
N GLY A 129 8.57 12.91 -3.27
CA GLY A 129 9.99 13.09 -2.98
C GLY A 129 10.72 11.79 -2.61
N ILE A 130 10.19 10.63 -2.98
CA ILE A 130 10.87 9.34 -2.82
C ILE A 130 12.01 9.28 -3.86
N PRO A 131 13.27 8.95 -3.48
CA PRO A 131 14.33 8.74 -4.45
C PRO A 131 13.98 7.54 -5.35
N LEU A 132 14.05 7.72 -6.68
CA LEU A 132 13.70 6.69 -7.65
C LEU A 132 14.90 6.25 -8.47
N SER A 133 14.87 4.99 -8.90
CA SER A 133 15.83 4.40 -9.83
C SER A 133 15.16 3.33 -10.70
N VAL A 134 15.93 2.62 -11.53
CA VAL A 134 15.45 1.57 -12.43
C VAL A 134 16.07 0.21 -12.11
N LEU A 135 15.43 -0.85 -12.61
CA LEU A 135 15.84 -2.24 -12.37
C LEU A 135 17.22 -2.55 -12.97
N ASP A 136 17.64 -1.85 -14.03
CA ASP A 136 18.96 -2.00 -14.65
C ASP A 136 20.09 -1.55 -13.70
N ASP A 137 19.87 -0.47 -12.94
CA ASP A 137 20.82 0.07 -11.94
C ASP A 137 20.73 -0.70 -10.60
N HIS A 138 19.56 -1.25 -10.27
CA HIS A 138 19.33 -2.06 -9.06
C HIS A 138 18.72 -3.43 -9.40
N PRO A 139 19.49 -4.38 -9.96
CA PRO A 139 18.98 -5.68 -10.42
C PRO A 139 18.63 -6.67 -9.30
N ARG A 140 18.71 -6.26 -8.03
CA ARG A 140 18.20 -6.98 -6.86
C ARG A 140 17.63 -5.99 -5.84
N LEU A 141 16.45 -6.30 -5.33
CA LEU A 141 15.70 -5.50 -4.36
C LEU A 141 15.60 -6.23 -3.03
N ASP A 142 15.43 -5.49 -1.93
CA ASP A 142 15.21 -6.08 -0.61
C ASP A 142 13.76 -6.55 -0.43
N LEU A 143 12.81 -5.76 -0.95
CA LEU A 143 11.38 -5.94 -0.73
C LEU A 143 10.55 -5.28 -1.85
N ALA A 144 9.65 -6.03 -2.48
CA ALA A 144 8.52 -5.45 -3.22
C ALA A 144 7.25 -5.42 -2.35
N ILE A 145 6.47 -4.34 -2.48
CA ILE A 145 5.11 -4.26 -1.94
C ILE A 145 4.14 -3.84 -3.05
N ASP A 146 3.19 -4.72 -3.37
CA ASP A 146 2.13 -4.44 -4.35
C ASP A 146 0.79 -5.07 -3.94
N GLY A 147 -0.30 -4.64 -4.58
CA GLY A 147 -1.58 -5.30 -4.47
C GLY A 147 -1.71 -6.52 -5.40
N ALA A 148 -2.77 -7.29 -5.15
CA ALA A 148 -3.26 -8.32 -6.04
C ALA A 148 -4.75 -8.11 -6.39
N ASP A 149 -5.15 -8.68 -7.52
CA ASP A 149 -6.51 -8.67 -8.03
C ASP A 149 -7.31 -9.91 -7.60
N GLU A 150 -6.63 -11.03 -7.41
CA GLU A 150 -7.12 -12.23 -6.71
C GLU A 150 -5.96 -12.87 -5.92
N VAL A 151 -6.27 -13.58 -4.83
CA VAL A 151 -5.30 -14.38 -4.04
C VAL A 151 -5.93 -15.74 -3.72
N ASP A 152 -5.25 -16.84 -4.07
CA ASP A 152 -5.72 -18.21 -3.79
C ASP A 152 -5.24 -18.74 -2.41
N PRO A 153 -5.59 -19.98 -2.02
CA PRO A 153 -5.16 -20.56 -0.75
C PRO A 153 -3.63 -20.71 -0.59
N ASP A 154 -2.91 -20.94 -1.69
CA ASP A 154 -1.46 -21.23 -1.76
C ASP A 154 -0.60 -19.96 -2.00
N LEU A 155 -1.26 -18.79 -1.92
CA LEU A 155 -0.73 -17.44 -2.09
C LEU A 155 -0.27 -17.12 -3.52
N ASN A 156 -0.77 -17.84 -4.53
CA ASN A 156 -0.67 -17.40 -5.91
C ASN A 156 -1.69 -16.30 -6.19
N LEU A 157 -1.42 -15.49 -7.22
CA LEU A 157 -2.15 -14.24 -7.48
C LEU A 157 -2.67 -14.16 -8.92
N VAL A 158 -3.81 -13.48 -9.09
CA VAL A 158 -4.06 -12.70 -10.31
C VAL A 158 -3.64 -11.25 -10.03
N LYS A 159 -2.98 -10.62 -10.99
CA LYS A 159 -2.57 -9.21 -10.99
C LYS A 159 -2.82 -8.57 -12.36
N GLY A 160 -2.47 -7.29 -12.52
CA GLY A 160 -2.50 -6.64 -13.84
C GLY A 160 -3.83 -6.07 -14.32
N ARG A 161 -4.92 -6.08 -13.52
CA ARG A 161 -6.16 -5.35 -13.89
C ARG A 161 -5.89 -3.84 -14.02
N GLY A 162 -4.85 -3.33 -13.35
CA GLY A 162 -4.31 -1.97 -13.55
C GLY A 162 -3.48 -1.76 -14.83
N GLY A 163 -3.03 -2.84 -15.51
CA GLY A 163 -2.37 -2.79 -16.82
C GLY A 163 -0.82 -2.74 -16.82
N ALA A 164 -0.17 -2.97 -15.69
CA ALA A 164 1.30 -2.89 -15.56
C ALA A 164 2.00 -4.26 -15.35
N LEU A 165 1.30 -5.37 -15.62
CA LEU A 165 1.66 -6.74 -15.21
C LEU A 165 3.10 -7.18 -15.55
N LEU A 166 3.65 -6.82 -16.72
CA LEU A 166 5.02 -7.19 -17.07
C LEU A 166 6.04 -6.54 -16.11
N ARG A 167 5.85 -5.24 -15.80
CA ARG A 167 6.73 -4.48 -14.92
C ARG A 167 6.54 -4.84 -13.46
N GLU A 168 5.31 -5.10 -13.05
CA GLU A 168 4.98 -5.71 -11.75
C GLU A 168 5.81 -6.99 -11.57
N LYS A 169 5.72 -7.94 -12.52
CA LYS A 169 6.40 -9.23 -12.41
C LYS A 169 7.93 -9.12 -12.43
N MET A 170 8.50 -8.29 -13.30
CA MET A 170 9.95 -8.09 -13.38
C MET A 170 10.55 -7.54 -12.07
N VAL A 171 9.90 -6.56 -11.44
CA VAL A 171 10.36 -5.93 -10.19
C VAL A 171 10.15 -6.85 -8.99
N GLU A 172 9.00 -7.54 -8.92
CA GLU A 172 8.69 -8.48 -7.85
C GLU A 172 9.59 -9.73 -7.90
N ALA A 173 9.86 -10.28 -9.08
CA ALA A 173 10.77 -11.43 -9.24
C ALA A 173 12.24 -11.09 -8.94
N ALA A 174 12.64 -9.81 -9.02
CA ALA A 174 13.95 -9.32 -8.61
C ALA A 174 14.05 -9.00 -7.11
N SER A 175 12.98 -9.18 -6.34
CA SER A 175 12.91 -8.81 -4.92
C SER A 175 13.16 -10.00 -3.99
N SER A 176 13.99 -9.79 -2.98
CA SER A 176 14.35 -10.80 -1.97
C SER A 176 13.17 -11.21 -1.09
N LYS A 177 12.13 -10.37 -1.03
CA LYS A 177 10.79 -10.64 -0.49
C LYS A 177 9.74 -9.94 -1.33
N PHE A 178 8.57 -10.55 -1.45
CA PHE A 178 7.39 -9.91 -2.03
C PHE A 178 6.22 -9.99 -1.02
N VAL A 179 5.73 -8.83 -0.61
CA VAL A 179 4.63 -8.67 0.33
C VAL A 179 3.41 -8.12 -0.41
N VAL A 180 2.35 -8.92 -0.48
CA VAL A 180 1.10 -8.56 -1.16
C VAL A 180 0.16 -7.84 -0.18
N VAL A 181 -0.49 -6.76 -0.60
CA VAL A 181 -1.50 -6.03 0.18
C VAL A 181 -2.90 -6.09 -0.44
N VAL A 182 -3.86 -6.69 0.27
CA VAL A 182 -5.25 -6.84 -0.20
C VAL A 182 -6.28 -6.55 0.88
N ASP A 183 -7.47 -6.16 0.45
CA ASP A 183 -8.70 -6.28 1.24
C ASP A 183 -9.31 -7.69 1.13
N ASP A 184 -10.13 -8.08 2.10
CA ASP A 184 -10.73 -9.44 2.18
C ASP A 184 -11.52 -9.87 0.93
N THR A 185 -12.00 -8.92 0.12
CA THR A 185 -12.71 -9.18 -1.14
C THR A 185 -11.87 -9.82 -2.25
N LYS A 186 -10.53 -9.84 -2.12
CA LYS A 186 -9.63 -10.43 -3.13
C LYS A 186 -9.38 -11.92 -2.96
N LEU A 187 -9.85 -12.53 -1.87
CA LEU A 187 -9.62 -13.95 -1.60
C LEU A 187 -10.52 -14.82 -2.48
N VAL A 188 -9.92 -15.77 -3.21
CA VAL A 188 -10.62 -16.74 -4.06
C VAL A 188 -10.30 -18.18 -3.63
N THR A 189 -11.14 -19.13 -4.02
CA THR A 189 -10.87 -20.57 -3.83
C THR A 189 -9.89 -21.14 -4.86
N GLY A 190 -9.64 -20.41 -5.94
CA GLY A 190 -8.68 -20.71 -7.01
C GLY A 190 -8.69 -19.59 -8.05
N LEU A 191 -7.58 -19.39 -8.77
CA LEU A 191 -7.40 -18.26 -9.69
C LEU A 191 -8.39 -18.27 -10.87
N GLY A 192 -8.82 -17.07 -11.30
CA GLY A 192 -9.96 -16.86 -12.20
C GLY A 192 -11.32 -16.97 -11.50
N GLY A 193 -11.34 -17.38 -10.22
CA GLY A 193 -12.54 -17.66 -9.46
C GLY A 193 -13.39 -16.43 -9.10
N SER A 194 -12.89 -15.20 -9.29
CA SER A 194 -13.70 -13.99 -9.08
C SER A 194 -14.59 -13.65 -10.29
N GLY A 195 -14.48 -14.36 -11.41
CA GLY A 195 -15.23 -14.08 -12.65
C GLY A 195 -14.87 -12.75 -13.34
N LEU A 196 -13.82 -12.07 -12.87
CA LEU A 196 -13.26 -10.86 -13.45
C LEU A 196 -12.00 -11.19 -14.26
N ALA A 197 -11.45 -10.21 -14.98
CA ALA A 197 -10.35 -10.40 -15.90
C ALA A 197 -9.10 -11.05 -15.27
N MET A 198 -8.58 -12.10 -15.89
CA MET A 198 -7.19 -12.53 -15.78
C MET A 198 -6.45 -12.01 -17.02
N PRO A 199 -5.55 -11.01 -16.89
CA PRO A 199 -5.00 -10.31 -18.05
C PRO A 199 -3.84 -11.06 -18.73
N VAL A 200 -3.69 -10.93 -20.05
CA VAL A 200 -2.51 -11.39 -20.80
C VAL A 200 -2.01 -10.27 -21.70
N GLU A 201 -0.76 -9.83 -21.50
CA GLU A 201 -0.10 -8.81 -22.33
C GLU A 201 0.39 -9.48 -23.64
N VAL A 202 0.00 -8.91 -24.78
CA VAL A 202 0.27 -9.46 -26.13
C VAL A 202 0.76 -8.37 -27.09
N VAL A 203 1.63 -8.75 -28.04
CA VAL A 203 2.09 -7.83 -29.08
C VAL A 203 0.91 -7.38 -29.95
N GLN A 204 0.97 -6.14 -30.47
CA GLN A 204 -0.12 -5.61 -31.30
C GLN A 204 -0.29 -6.36 -32.64
N PHE A 205 0.79 -6.93 -33.17
CA PHE A 205 0.76 -7.70 -34.42
C PHE A 205 -0.13 -8.93 -34.27
N CYS A 206 -1.17 -9.02 -35.12
CA CYS A 206 -2.11 -10.13 -35.15
C CYS A 206 -2.78 -10.50 -33.81
N TRP A 207 -2.92 -9.57 -32.85
CA TRP A 207 -3.48 -9.83 -31.51
C TRP A 207 -4.78 -10.66 -31.48
N LYS A 208 -5.63 -10.54 -32.52
CA LYS A 208 -6.88 -11.32 -32.68
C LYS A 208 -6.62 -12.84 -32.72
N TYR A 209 -5.52 -13.27 -33.32
CA TYR A 209 -5.09 -14.67 -33.38
C TYR A 209 -4.78 -15.20 -31.98
N ASN A 210 -4.04 -14.44 -31.17
CA ASN A 210 -3.74 -14.81 -29.79
C ASN A 210 -4.97 -14.74 -28.89
N LEU A 211 -5.92 -13.80 -29.09
CA LEU A 211 -7.22 -13.84 -28.42
C LEU A 211 -7.95 -15.17 -28.68
N THR A 212 -8.03 -15.62 -29.94
CA THR A 212 -8.67 -16.90 -30.27
C THR A 212 -7.93 -18.09 -29.65
N ARG A 213 -6.59 -18.11 -29.66
CA ARG A 213 -5.80 -19.18 -29.03
C ARG A 213 -5.98 -19.24 -27.52
N LEU A 214 -5.93 -18.09 -26.84
CA LEU A 214 -6.13 -17.99 -25.39
C LEU A 214 -7.54 -18.43 -24.97
N GLN A 215 -8.57 -18.14 -25.77
CA GLN A 215 -9.92 -18.62 -25.47
C GLN A 215 -10.08 -20.13 -25.70
N GLU A 216 -9.49 -20.67 -26.76
CA GLU A 216 -9.54 -22.10 -27.09
C GLU A 216 -8.79 -22.95 -26.04
N LEU A 217 -7.70 -22.41 -25.47
CA LEU A 217 -6.92 -23.05 -24.41
C LEU A 217 -7.75 -23.29 -23.14
N PHE A 218 -8.65 -22.36 -22.78
CA PHE A 218 -9.46 -22.41 -21.55
C PHE A 218 -10.97 -22.60 -21.80
N LYS A 219 -11.32 -23.23 -22.92
CA LYS A 219 -12.72 -23.47 -23.31
C LYS A 219 -13.50 -24.34 -22.32
N GLU A 220 -12.82 -25.24 -21.59
CA GLU A 220 -13.45 -26.16 -20.64
C GLU A 220 -13.86 -25.46 -19.34
N GLU A 221 -13.08 -24.45 -18.93
CA GLU A 221 -13.36 -23.51 -17.83
C GLU A 221 -14.42 -22.45 -18.24
N GLY A 222 -14.94 -22.57 -19.46
CA GLY A 222 -15.95 -21.69 -20.04
C GLY A 222 -15.44 -20.28 -20.36
N CYS A 223 -14.13 -20.15 -20.62
CA CYS A 223 -13.47 -18.85 -20.79
C CYS A 223 -14.04 -18.02 -21.95
N GLU A 224 -14.17 -16.71 -21.72
CA GLU A 224 -14.43 -15.69 -22.73
C GLU A 224 -13.22 -14.74 -22.78
N ALA A 225 -12.65 -14.52 -23.97
CA ALA A 225 -11.48 -13.67 -24.16
C ALA A 225 -11.86 -12.34 -24.85
N LYS A 226 -11.43 -11.21 -24.28
CA LYS A 226 -11.74 -9.86 -24.78
C LYS A 226 -10.47 -9.04 -24.91
N LEU A 227 -10.36 -8.21 -25.95
CA LEU A 227 -9.37 -7.15 -25.96
C LEU A 227 -9.76 -6.11 -24.89
N ARG A 228 -8.82 -5.74 -24.01
CA ARG A 228 -9.02 -4.62 -23.09
C ARG A 228 -9.13 -3.33 -23.87
N LEU A 229 -10.13 -2.52 -23.55
CA LEU A 229 -10.32 -1.19 -24.14
C LEU A 229 -9.99 -0.08 -23.15
N ASP A 230 -9.61 1.08 -23.67
CA ASP A 230 -9.47 2.33 -22.90
C ASP A 230 -10.83 3.05 -22.72
N GLY A 231 -10.80 4.23 -22.09
CA GLY A 231 -11.99 5.05 -21.85
C GLY A 231 -12.66 5.60 -23.12
N ASP A 232 -11.96 5.61 -24.26
CA ASP A 232 -12.49 6.02 -25.57
C ASP A 232 -13.01 4.81 -26.38
N GLY A 233 -12.92 3.58 -25.84
CA GLY A 233 -13.27 2.35 -26.54
C GLY A 233 -12.22 1.87 -27.57
N LYS A 234 -10.99 2.39 -27.51
CA LYS A 234 -9.85 1.97 -28.35
C LYS A 234 -9.09 0.84 -27.65
N PRO A 235 -8.24 0.07 -28.34
CA PRO A 235 -7.34 -0.90 -27.70
C PRO A 235 -6.52 -0.26 -26.56
N TYR A 236 -6.59 -0.83 -25.36
CA TYR A 236 -5.74 -0.38 -24.25
C TYR A 236 -4.27 -0.69 -24.55
N VAL A 237 -3.42 0.32 -24.39
CA VAL A 237 -1.97 0.23 -24.62
C VAL A 237 -1.23 0.17 -23.29
N THR A 238 -0.42 -0.85 -23.06
CA THR A 238 0.37 -1.00 -21.83
C THR A 238 1.50 0.02 -21.76
N ASP A 239 2.13 0.13 -20.59
CA ASP A 239 3.32 0.94 -20.39
C ASP A 239 4.50 0.57 -21.33
N ASN A 240 4.45 -0.62 -21.92
CA ASN A 240 5.44 -1.23 -22.82
C ASN A 240 4.98 -1.27 -24.29
N SER A 241 3.90 -0.53 -24.63
CA SER A 241 3.32 -0.44 -25.98
C SER A 241 2.69 -1.73 -26.53
N ASN A 242 2.33 -2.68 -25.66
CA ASN A 242 1.57 -3.88 -26.02
C ASN A 242 0.06 -3.67 -25.84
N TYR A 243 -0.75 -4.65 -26.23
CA TYR A 243 -2.17 -4.73 -25.88
C TYR A 243 -2.39 -5.73 -24.73
N ILE A 244 -3.58 -5.73 -24.15
CA ILE A 244 -4.01 -6.77 -23.19
C ILE A 244 -5.23 -7.51 -23.74
N VAL A 245 -5.19 -8.84 -23.67
CA VAL A 245 -6.37 -9.71 -23.78
C VAL A 245 -6.75 -10.12 -22.36
N ASP A 246 -7.94 -9.72 -21.91
CA ASP A 246 -8.52 -10.12 -20.64
C ASP A 246 -9.32 -11.42 -20.80
N LEU A 247 -9.01 -12.42 -19.98
CA LEU A 247 -9.67 -13.72 -19.95
C LEU A 247 -10.64 -13.78 -18.77
N TYR A 248 -11.90 -14.16 -19.03
CA TYR A 248 -12.97 -14.22 -18.03
C TYR A 248 -13.47 -15.66 -17.90
N PHE A 249 -13.32 -16.24 -16.70
CA PHE A 249 -13.58 -17.66 -16.45
C PHE A 249 -14.95 -17.88 -15.78
N LYS A 250 -15.58 -19.05 -16.02
CA LYS A 250 -16.83 -19.45 -15.34
C LYS A 250 -16.58 -20.39 -14.16
N THR A 251 -15.45 -21.07 -14.16
CA THR A 251 -14.91 -21.86 -13.04
C THR A 251 -13.44 -21.51 -12.85
N PRO A 252 -12.86 -21.63 -11.64
CA PRO A 252 -11.43 -21.46 -11.43
C PRO A 252 -10.57 -22.29 -12.40
N ILE A 253 -9.38 -21.80 -12.70
CA ILE A 253 -8.37 -22.47 -13.52
C ILE A 253 -7.95 -23.78 -12.84
N LYS A 254 -8.06 -24.92 -13.54
CA LYS A 254 -7.83 -26.26 -12.95
C LYS A 254 -6.40 -26.47 -12.44
N ASP A 255 -5.42 -26.02 -13.22
CA ASP A 255 -3.99 -26.04 -12.90
C ASP A 255 -3.37 -24.73 -13.38
N ALA A 256 -3.13 -23.80 -12.44
CA ALA A 256 -2.54 -22.51 -12.75
C ALA A 256 -1.08 -22.64 -13.24
N GLY A 257 -0.34 -23.65 -12.76
CA GLY A 257 1.06 -23.91 -13.10
C GLY A 257 1.24 -24.55 -14.48
N ALA A 258 0.23 -25.24 -15.01
CA ALA A 258 0.13 -25.59 -16.43
C ALA A 258 -0.29 -24.37 -17.25
N ALA A 259 -1.40 -23.72 -16.86
CA ALA A 259 -1.97 -22.59 -17.59
C ALA A 259 -0.96 -21.45 -17.85
N GLY A 260 -0.14 -21.08 -16.87
CA GLY A 260 0.89 -20.05 -17.05
C GLY A 260 1.96 -20.45 -18.09
N LYS A 261 2.43 -21.69 -18.06
CA LYS A 261 3.40 -22.21 -19.05
C LYS A 261 2.81 -22.26 -20.44
N GLU A 262 1.56 -22.69 -20.57
CA GLU A 262 0.85 -22.78 -21.84
C GLU A 262 0.56 -21.39 -22.44
N ILE A 263 0.17 -20.40 -21.63
CA ILE A 263 0.03 -19.01 -22.06
C ILE A 263 1.38 -18.44 -22.51
N SER A 264 2.45 -18.63 -21.72
CA SER A 264 3.80 -18.14 -22.03
C SER A 264 4.42 -18.78 -23.28
N ALA A 265 3.94 -19.96 -23.68
CA ALA A 265 4.38 -20.66 -24.88
C ALA A 265 3.73 -20.15 -26.18
N LEU A 266 2.70 -19.29 -26.11
CA LEU A 266 2.03 -18.77 -27.32
C LEU A 266 2.83 -17.62 -27.95
N GLU A 267 3.18 -17.77 -29.22
CA GLU A 267 3.99 -16.79 -29.96
C GLU A 267 3.29 -15.41 -30.01
N GLY A 268 3.94 -14.39 -29.44
CA GLY A 268 3.38 -13.03 -29.35
C GLY A 268 2.54 -12.75 -28.10
N VAL A 269 2.43 -13.70 -27.16
CA VAL A 269 2.27 -13.35 -25.75
C VAL A 269 3.58 -12.73 -25.27
N VAL A 270 3.46 -11.77 -24.35
CA VAL A 270 4.59 -11.09 -23.70
C VAL A 270 4.68 -11.52 -22.25
N GLU A 271 3.57 -11.47 -21.51
CA GLU A 271 3.48 -11.90 -20.10
C GLU A 271 2.01 -12.06 -19.67
N HIS A 272 1.74 -12.78 -18.58
CA HIS A 272 0.40 -13.06 -18.07
C HIS A 272 0.16 -12.64 -16.61
N GLY A 273 -1.10 -12.39 -16.27
CA GLY A 273 -1.56 -11.94 -14.96
C GLY A 273 -1.52 -12.99 -13.85
N LEU A 274 -1.21 -14.26 -14.15
CA LEU A 274 -0.91 -15.28 -13.13
C LEU A 274 0.50 -15.04 -12.54
N PHE A 275 0.59 -14.83 -11.24
CA PHE A 275 1.84 -14.68 -10.49
C PHE A 275 1.92 -15.84 -9.50
N LEU A 276 2.73 -16.84 -9.83
CA LEU A 276 2.72 -18.17 -9.20
C LEU A 276 4.00 -18.36 -8.40
N ASP A 277 3.88 -18.88 -7.18
CA ASP A 277 4.98 -19.06 -6.22
C ASP A 277 5.80 -17.80 -5.85
N MET A 278 5.38 -16.60 -6.28
CA MET A 278 6.12 -15.34 -6.06
C MET A 278 5.92 -14.71 -4.68
N ALA A 279 4.72 -14.81 -4.10
CA ALA A 279 4.40 -14.11 -2.85
C ALA A 279 5.10 -14.76 -1.63
N SER A 280 5.85 -13.96 -0.87
CA SER A 280 6.43 -14.40 0.42
C SER A 280 5.41 -14.26 1.56
N SER A 281 4.62 -13.19 1.51
CA SER A 281 3.56 -12.88 2.48
C SER A 281 2.37 -12.22 1.82
N VAL A 282 1.17 -12.42 2.37
CA VAL A 282 -0.05 -11.67 2.01
C VAL A 282 -0.63 -11.03 3.26
N ILE A 283 -0.73 -9.71 3.25
CA ILE A 283 -1.39 -8.89 4.28
C ILE A 283 -2.83 -8.67 3.83
N ILE A 284 -3.77 -9.12 4.66
CA ILE A 284 -5.21 -9.12 4.36
C ILE A 284 -5.92 -8.26 5.39
N ALA A 285 -6.48 -7.13 4.95
CA ALA A 285 -7.34 -6.27 5.77
C ALA A 285 -8.81 -6.60 5.54
N GLY A 286 -9.52 -6.98 6.60
CA GLY A 286 -10.95 -7.28 6.57
C GLY A 286 -11.69 -6.67 7.75
N LYS A 287 -12.98 -6.98 7.87
CA LYS A 287 -13.86 -6.42 8.92
C LYS A 287 -13.43 -6.75 10.35
N GLU A 288 -12.69 -7.84 10.53
CA GLU A 288 -12.18 -8.31 11.83
C GLU A 288 -10.78 -7.75 12.18
N GLY A 289 -10.16 -6.99 11.27
CA GLY A 289 -8.83 -6.41 11.44
C GLY A 289 -7.86 -6.77 10.31
N VAL A 290 -6.56 -6.70 10.59
CA VAL A 290 -5.51 -7.08 9.63
C VAL A 290 -4.89 -8.41 10.05
N SER A 291 -4.82 -9.34 9.10
CA SER A 291 -4.14 -10.63 9.24
C SER A 291 -2.96 -10.73 8.26
N VAL A 292 -2.03 -11.64 8.54
CA VAL A 292 -0.90 -11.92 7.65
C VAL A 292 -0.82 -13.42 7.43
N LYS A 293 -0.81 -13.83 6.15
CA LYS A 293 -0.37 -15.16 5.73
C LYS A 293 1.08 -15.08 5.26
N THR A 294 1.85 -16.13 5.53
CA THR A 294 3.21 -16.33 4.99
C THR A 294 3.27 -17.69 4.32
N LYS A 295 4.21 -17.85 3.38
CA LYS A 295 4.58 -19.14 2.80
C LYS A 295 5.59 -19.89 3.70
#